data_AF-A0A1F0PYJ5-F1
#
_entry.id   AF-A0A1F0PYJ5-F1
#
_cell.length_a   1.000
_cell.length_b   1.000
_cell.length_c   1.000
_cell.angle_alpha   90.00
_cell.angle_beta   90.00
_cell.angle_gamma   90.00
#
_symmetry.space_group_name_H-M   'P 1'
#
loop_
_entity.id
_entity.type
_entity.pdbx_description
1 polymer ?
#
loop_
_entity_poly.entity_id
_entity_poly.type
_entity_poly.pdbx_seq_one_letter_code
_entity_poly.pdbx_strand_id
1 'polypeptide(L)'
;MRRKSVLVRSLIALAAATALPSTAAAAELPALPQPVIQQPQLPQLPDVQKDLKQLERDAYDALPKELQNSPVFAGSSRPAAKPAPTGKRQSQSVADSTCSNCVAITYDDGPGELTAQLLDTLKAKDAQASFMVLAPSASTHPELLHRMKAEGHTVGNHTATHRELNKLSPSDVDGEIKAGAAAIKAATGENPRWMRPPYGATNGTVEAAAKANGQAQALWSVDTVDWKDRNSEHVCEAAVSGAQPGSIVLMHDIHATTVGAADCVIDGLRAKGLEPVSLDRLIPNPQAGRQYLTR
;
A
#
# COMPACT_ATOMS: atom_id res chain seq x y z
N MET A 1 7.85 -87.76 -22.76
CA MET A 1 8.27 -86.66 -21.86
C MET A 1 7.22 -86.46 -20.78
N ARG A 2 7.65 -86.07 -19.57
CA ARG A 2 6.96 -86.26 -18.28
C ARG A 2 5.92 -85.17 -17.93
N ARG A 3 4.87 -85.65 -17.24
CA ARG A 3 3.91 -85.04 -16.29
C ARG A 3 4.25 -83.64 -15.72
N LYS A 4 3.23 -82.79 -15.51
CA LYS A 4 2.43 -82.67 -14.26
C LYS A 4 1.31 -81.62 -14.38
N SER A 5 0.14 -81.99 -13.86
CA SER A 5 -1.04 -81.17 -13.58
C SER A 5 -0.74 -80.04 -12.59
N VAL A 6 -1.57 -78.98 -12.56
CA VAL A 6 -2.24 -78.48 -11.34
C VAL A 6 -3.46 -77.63 -11.74
N LEU A 7 -4.54 -77.92 -11.01
CA LEU A 7 -5.88 -77.34 -11.01
C LEU A 7 -5.87 -76.01 -10.23
N VAL A 8 -6.53 -74.95 -10.71
CA VAL A 8 -7.06 -73.91 -9.81
C VAL A 8 -8.46 -73.50 -10.27
N ARG A 9 -9.37 -73.51 -9.30
CA ARG A 9 -10.83 -73.47 -9.41
C ARG A 9 -11.38 -72.04 -9.46
N SER A 10 -12.52 -71.93 -10.16
CA SER A 10 -13.77 -71.22 -9.84
C SER A 10 -13.74 -69.95 -9.00
N LEU A 11 -14.47 -68.91 -9.46
CA LEU A 11 -15.62 -68.33 -8.72
C LEU A 11 -16.29 -67.23 -9.56
N ILE A 12 -17.41 -67.57 -10.19
CA ILE A 12 -18.43 -66.62 -10.63
C ILE A 12 -19.32 -66.37 -9.40
N ALA A 13 -19.33 -65.12 -8.90
CA ALA A 13 -20.13 -64.73 -7.76
C ALA A 13 -21.61 -64.59 -8.18
N LEU A 14 -22.43 -65.48 -7.64
CA LEU A 14 -23.89 -65.46 -7.73
C LEU A 14 -24.43 -64.43 -6.72
N ALA A 15 -25.24 -63.49 -7.20
CA ALA A 15 -25.96 -62.54 -6.36
C ALA A 15 -27.06 -63.27 -5.58
N ALA A 16 -26.90 -63.35 -4.25
CA ALA A 16 -27.95 -63.77 -3.34
C ALA A 16 -28.47 -62.53 -2.60
N ALA A 17 -29.69 -62.13 -2.96
CA ALA A 17 -30.46 -61.13 -2.24
C ALA A 17 -30.95 -61.73 -0.91
N THR A 18 -30.48 -61.18 0.20
CA THR A 18 -31.11 -61.36 1.52
C THR A 18 -31.82 -60.06 1.88
N ALA A 19 -33.15 -60.08 1.76
CA ALA A 19 -34.02 -59.06 2.31
C ALA A 19 -34.04 -59.20 3.84
N LEU A 20 -33.76 -58.09 4.54
CA LEU A 20 -34.06 -57.93 5.96
C LEU A 20 -35.29 -57.02 6.11
N PRO A 21 -36.13 -57.23 7.15
CA PRO A 21 -37.38 -56.51 7.30
C PRO A 21 -37.15 -55.06 7.72
N SER A 22 -37.76 -54.17 6.96
CA SER A 22 -38.03 -52.78 7.33
C SER A 22 -39.06 -52.75 8.45
N THR A 23 -38.67 -52.24 9.63
CA THR A 23 -39.48 -51.32 10.45
C THR A 23 -38.65 -50.90 11.67
N ALA A 24 -38.11 -49.69 11.64
CA ALA A 24 -37.91 -48.91 12.84
C ALA A 24 -38.31 -47.47 12.47
N ALA A 25 -39.54 -47.11 12.83
CA ALA A 25 -39.98 -45.73 12.82
C ALA A 25 -39.07 -44.97 13.78
N ALA A 26 -38.19 -44.13 13.23
CA ALA A 26 -37.47 -43.14 14.01
C ALA A 26 -38.54 -42.18 14.56
N ALA A 27 -38.78 -42.23 15.86
CA ALA A 27 -39.53 -41.20 16.54
C ALA A 27 -38.80 -39.87 16.31
N GLU A 28 -39.43 -38.95 15.60
CA GLU A 28 -38.96 -37.57 15.53
C GLU A 28 -38.95 -36.99 16.94
N LEU A 29 -37.75 -36.63 17.41
CA LEU A 29 -37.60 -35.84 18.62
C LEU A 29 -38.29 -34.49 18.40
N PRO A 30 -39.04 -33.97 19.38
CA PRO A 30 -39.69 -32.68 19.25
C PRO A 30 -38.64 -31.60 19.01
N ALA A 31 -38.84 -30.82 17.94
CA ALA A 31 -37.99 -29.69 17.62
C ALA A 31 -38.01 -28.70 18.79
N LEU A 32 -36.83 -28.39 19.34
CA LEU A 32 -36.68 -27.35 20.34
C LEU A 32 -37.10 -26.00 19.72
N PRO A 33 -37.87 -25.17 20.45
CA PRO A 33 -38.29 -23.87 19.94
C PRO A 33 -37.06 -23.02 19.67
N GLN A 34 -36.93 -22.55 18.43
CA GLN A 34 -35.84 -21.65 18.06
C GLN A 34 -36.09 -20.27 18.70
N PRO A 35 -35.10 -19.67 19.37
CA PRO A 35 -35.25 -18.33 19.90
C PRO A 35 -35.40 -17.35 18.72
N VAL A 36 -36.53 -16.64 18.68
CA VAL A 36 -36.69 -15.49 17.79
C VAL A 36 -35.81 -14.37 18.35
N ILE A 37 -34.57 -14.28 17.87
CA ILE A 37 -33.74 -13.11 18.12
C ILE A 37 -34.22 -12.03 17.16
N GLN A 38 -35.02 -11.09 17.68
CA GLN A 38 -35.25 -9.83 16.99
C GLN A 38 -33.89 -9.14 16.83
N GLN A 39 -33.47 -8.95 15.58
CA GLN A 39 -32.29 -8.14 15.29
C GLN A 39 -32.48 -6.76 15.92
N PRO A 40 -31.53 -6.27 16.74
CA PRO A 40 -31.59 -4.91 17.23
C PRO A 40 -31.59 -3.97 16.02
N GLN A 41 -32.60 -3.12 15.88
CA GLN A 41 -32.50 -2.00 14.95
C GLN A 41 -31.42 -1.07 15.49
N LEU A 42 -30.29 -1.03 14.80
CA LEU A 42 -29.26 -0.01 15.03
C LEU A 42 -29.90 1.37 14.91
N PRO A 43 -29.70 2.28 15.87
CA PRO A 43 -30.16 3.66 15.72
C PRO A 43 -29.53 4.25 14.46
N GLN A 44 -30.32 4.99 13.68
CA GLN A 44 -29.76 5.77 12.57
C GLN A 44 -28.76 6.77 13.15
N LEU A 45 -27.49 6.57 12.84
CA LEU A 45 -26.45 7.52 13.21
C LEU A 45 -26.77 8.86 12.53
N PRO A 46 -26.64 10.00 13.23
CA PRO A 46 -26.74 11.32 12.63
C PRO A 46 -25.84 11.41 11.40
N ASP A 47 -26.24 12.21 10.40
CA ASP A 47 -25.40 12.49 9.24
C ASP A 47 -24.20 13.34 9.68
N VAL A 48 -23.18 12.65 10.19
CA VAL A 48 -21.97 13.25 10.75
C VAL A 48 -21.31 14.20 9.74
N GLN A 49 -21.42 13.91 8.45
CA GLN A 49 -20.90 14.81 7.41
C GLN A 49 -21.70 16.11 7.30
N LYS A 50 -23.02 16.04 7.44
CA LYS A 50 -23.87 17.24 7.44
C LYS A 50 -23.61 18.09 8.68
N ASP A 51 -23.45 17.46 9.83
CA ASP A 51 -23.20 18.15 11.10
C ASP A 51 -21.80 18.79 11.12
N LEU A 52 -20.77 18.09 10.65
CA LEU A 52 -19.42 18.64 10.48
C LEU A 52 -19.42 19.85 9.52
N LYS A 53 -20.10 19.73 8.38
CA LYS A 53 -20.23 20.84 7.42
C LYS A 53 -20.98 22.04 8.01
N GLN A 54 -21.90 21.83 8.95
CA GLN A 54 -22.61 22.90 9.63
C GLN A 54 -21.72 23.57 10.68
N LEU A 55 -21.01 22.78 11.48
CA LEU A 55 -20.03 23.28 12.45
C LEU A 55 -18.92 24.09 11.79
N GLU A 56 -18.42 23.66 10.62
CA GLU A 56 -17.44 24.41 9.84
C GLU A 56 -17.97 25.78 9.37
N ARG A 57 -19.24 25.85 8.94
CA ARG A 57 -19.89 27.11 8.54
C ARG A 57 -20.07 28.04 9.73
N ASP A 58 -20.60 27.52 10.83
CA ASP A 58 -20.88 28.32 12.02
C ASP A 58 -19.58 28.87 12.63
N ALA A 59 -18.49 28.09 12.59
CA ALA A 59 -17.16 28.53 13.02
C ALA A 59 -16.60 29.64 12.13
N TYR A 60 -16.81 29.57 10.81
CA TYR A 60 -16.38 30.62 9.86
C TYR A 60 -17.18 31.91 10.06
N ASP A 61 -18.49 31.81 10.21
CA ASP A 61 -19.39 32.97 10.41
C ASP A 61 -19.15 33.69 11.74
N ALA A 62 -18.63 32.98 12.75
CA ALA A 62 -18.25 33.54 14.05
C ALA A 62 -16.91 34.30 14.04
N LEU A 63 -16.12 34.25 12.96
CA LEU A 63 -14.85 34.98 12.87
C LEU A 63 -15.08 36.50 12.70
N PRO A 64 -14.18 37.35 13.23
CA PRO A 64 -14.14 38.78 12.88
C PRO A 64 -14.05 39.01 11.37
N LYS A 65 -14.74 40.03 10.84
CA LYS A 65 -14.85 40.31 9.40
C LYS A 65 -13.49 40.55 8.72
N GLU A 66 -12.51 40.99 9.48
CA GLU A 66 -11.13 41.22 9.06
C GLU A 66 -10.40 39.89 8.79
N LEU A 67 -10.74 38.83 9.52
CA LEU A 67 -10.16 37.49 9.38
C LEU A 67 -10.88 36.64 8.33
N GLN A 68 -12.18 36.85 8.14
CA GLN A 68 -12.98 36.17 7.09
C GLN A 68 -12.44 36.45 5.68
N ASN A 69 -11.81 37.63 5.47
CA ASN A 69 -11.24 38.06 4.19
C ASN A 69 -9.71 37.86 4.10
N SER A 70 -9.11 37.20 5.08
CA SER A 70 -7.67 36.91 5.07
C SER A 70 -7.34 35.82 4.02
N PRO A 71 -6.29 35.99 3.21
CA PRO A 71 -5.88 35.00 2.21
C PRO A 71 -5.46 33.65 2.82
N VAL A 72 -5.26 33.60 4.15
CA VAL A 72 -4.98 32.38 4.92
C VAL A 72 -6.20 31.45 5.01
N PHE A 73 -7.43 31.96 4.91
CA PHE A 73 -8.67 31.18 5.04
C PHE A 73 -9.49 31.08 3.74
N ALA A 74 -9.00 31.63 2.63
CA ALA A 74 -9.73 31.70 1.35
C ALA A 74 -9.94 30.33 0.64
N GLY A 75 -9.51 29.22 1.26
CA GLY A 75 -9.61 27.87 0.71
C GLY A 75 -10.88 27.10 1.08
N SER A 76 -11.69 27.57 2.03
CA SER A 76 -12.91 26.86 2.42
C SER A 76 -14.08 27.82 2.55
N SER A 77 -15.17 27.53 1.85
CA SER A 77 -16.44 28.26 1.78
C SER A 77 -16.50 29.54 0.90
N ARG A 78 -16.52 29.34 -0.43
CA ARG A 78 -17.23 30.27 -1.33
C ARG A 78 -18.16 29.48 -2.25
N PRO A 79 -19.43 29.87 -2.46
CA PRO A 79 -20.28 29.24 -3.45
C PRO A 79 -19.65 29.45 -4.84
N ALA A 80 -19.43 28.35 -5.56
CA ALA A 80 -18.76 28.37 -6.86
C ALA A 80 -19.54 29.24 -7.86
N ALA A 81 -18.95 30.36 -8.29
CA ALA A 81 -19.37 31.04 -9.50
C ALA A 81 -19.00 30.18 -10.71
N LYS A 82 -19.92 30.09 -11.67
CA LYS A 82 -19.77 29.34 -12.93
C LYS A 82 -18.42 29.69 -13.58
N PRO A 83 -17.59 28.71 -13.99
CA PRO A 83 -16.28 29.02 -14.53
C PRO A 83 -16.42 29.72 -15.88
N ALA A 84 -15.83 30.92 -15.98
CA ALA A 84 -15.50 31.54 -17.26
C ALA A 84 -14.50 30.63 -17.99
N PRO A 85 -14.49 30.61 -19.34
CA PRO A 85 -13.64 29.69 -20.10
C PRO A 85 -12.19 30.09 -19.88
N THR A 86 -11.49 29.35 -19.01
CA THR A 86 -10.06 29.47 -18.83
C THR A 86 -9.39 28.89 -20.07
N GLY A 87 -8.76 29.76 -20.85
CA GLY A 87 -7.84 29.33 -21.90
C GLY A 87 -6.84 28.34 -21.30
N LYS A 88 -6.68 27.21 -21.98
CA LYS A 88 -5.77 26.13 -21.62
C LYS A 88 -4.36 26.70 -21.44
N ARG A 89 -3.96 27.02 -20.21
CA ARG A 89 -2.55 27.08 -19.84
C ARG A 89 -2.11 25.63 -19.74
N GLN A 90 -1.63 25.12 -20.86
CA GLN A 90 -1.00 23.82 -20.97
C GLN A 90 0.25 23.83 -20.09
N SER A 91 0.10 23.42 -18.83
CA SER A 91 1.18 22.81 -18.06
C SER A 91 1.44 21.45 -18.69
N GLN A 92 2.15 21.43 -19.80
CA GLN A 92 2.66 20.21 -20.39
C GLN A 92 3.82 19.73 -19.53
N SER A 93 3.53 18.99 -18.45
CA SER A 93 4.43 17.92 -18.04
C SER A 93 4.30 16.85 -19.12
N VAL A 94 5.03 16.99 -20.22
CA VAL A 94 5.26 15.83 -21.08
C VAL A 94 6.21 14.96 -20.26
N ALA A 95 5.65 14.11 -19.40
CA ALA A 95 6.41 13.07 -18.73
C ALA A 95 7.19 12.36 -19.83
N ASP A 96 8.52 12.51 -19.81
CA ASP A 96 9.38 11.87 -20.78
C ASP A 96 9.06 10.38 -20.72
N SER A 97 8.62 9.83 -21.85
CA SER A 97 8.30 8.40 -21.95
C SER A 97 9.48 7.53 -21.50
N THR A 98 10.72 8.04 -21.66
CA THR A 98 11.98 7.40 -21.28
C THR A 98 12.41 7.71 -19.84
N CYS A 99 11.69 8.59 -19.14
CA CYS A 99 12.01 9.04 -17.79
C CYS A 99 13.44 9.58 -17.64
N SER A 100 14.00 10.26 -18.67
CA SER A 100 15.40 10.72 -18.66
C SER A 100 15.73 11.66 -17.50
N ASN A 101 14.73 12.41 -17.00
CA ASN A 101 14.80 13.34 -15.88
C ASN A 101 14.02 12.91 -14.63
N CYS A 102 13.56 11.66 -14.55
CA CYS A 102 12.73 11.19 -13.45
C CYS A 102 13.52 10.96 -12.15
N VAL A 103 12.87 11.18 -11.01
CA VAL A 103 13.35 10.87 -9.65
C VAL A 103 12.26 10.10 -8.92
N ALA A 104 12.60 8.98 -8.28
CA ALA A 104 11.64 8.28 -7.43
C ALA A 104 11.62 8.88 -6.03
N ILE A 105 10.47 9.42 -5.62
CA ILE A 105 10.21 9.78 -4.22
C ILE A 105 9.57 8.59 -3.50
N THR A 106 10.14 8.21 -2.35
CA THR A 106 9.75 6.99 -1.64
C THR A 106 9.54 7.25 -0.15
N TYR A 107 8.55 6.58 0.43
CA TYR A 107 8.16 6.71 1.83
C TYR A 107 8.12 5.34 2.51
N ASP A 108 8.80 5.21 3.65
CA ASP A 108 8.89 3.96 4.43
C ASP A 108 8.00 3.99 5.68
N ASP A 109 7.80 2.80 6.26
CA ASP A 109 7.14 2.49 7.55
C ASP A 109 5.61 2.58 7.61
N GLY A 110 5.01 3.35 6.71
CA GLY A 110 3.56 3.47 6.59
C GLY A 110 2.84 2.18 6.13
N PRO A 111 1.55 2.27 5.81
CA PRO A 111 0.69 3.45 6.01
C PRO A 111 0.35 3.71 7.49
N GLY A 112 0.04 4.96 7.83
CA GLY A 112 -0.47 5.37 9.15
C GLY A 112 -1.42 6.57 9.04
N GLU A 113 -1.66 7.26 10.16
CA GLU A 113 -2.65 8.36 10.26
C GLU A 113 -2.41 9.51 9.27
N LEU A 114 -1.15 9.77 8.91
CA LEU A 114 -0.76 10.88 8.04
C LEU A 114 -0.74 10.51 6.54
N THR A 115 -0.76 9.23 6.21
CA THR A 115 -0.59 8.75 4.83
C THR A 115 -1.72 9.22 3.92
N ALA A 116 -2.96 9.29 4.42
CA ALA A 116 -4.09 9.80 3.64
C ALA A 116 -3.89 11.26 3.20
N GLN A 117 -3.38 12.11 4.08
CA GLN A 117 -3.06 13.51 3.79
C GLN A 117 -1.93 13.61 2.75
N LEU A 118 -0.90 12.76 2.85
CA LEU A 118 0.17 12.71 1.86
C LEU A 118 -0.36 12.33 0.46
N LEU A 119 -1.25 11.34 0.38
CA LEU A 119 -1.89 10.94 -0.87
C LEU A 119 -2.73 12.08 -1.47
N ASP A 120 -3.41 12.88 -0.65
CA ASP A 120 -4.13 14.08 -1.12
C ASP A 120 -3.18 15.10 -1.76
N THR A 121 -2.03 15.36 -1.13
CA THR A 121 -0.99 16.25 -1.67
C THR A 121 -0.44 15.73 -2.99
N LEU A 122 -0.09 14.45 -3.07
CA LEU A 122 0.43 13.81 -4.28
C LEU A 122 -0.58 13.92 -5.44
N LYS A 123 -1.85 13.65 -5.16
CA LYS A 123 -2.94 13.79 -6.14
C LYS A 123 -3.14 15.23 -6.59
N ALA A 124 -3.15 16.19 -5.67
CA ALA A 124 -3.31 17.60 -5.99
C ALA A 124 -2.17 18.13 -6.88
N LYS A 125 -0.97 17.54 -6.73
CA LYS A 125 0.21 17.88 -7.52
C LYS A 125 0.38 17.03 -8.78
N ASP A 126 -0.52 16.09 -9.07
CA ASP A 126 -0.36 15.12 -10.16
C ASP A 126 1.04 14.44 -10.12
N ALA A 127 1.41 13.98 -8.93
CA ALA A 127 2.68 13.33 -8.66
C ALA A 127 2.45 11.90 -8.16
N GLN A 128 3.39 11.00 -8.49
CA GLN A 128 3.36 9.61 -8.03
C GLN A 128 4.53 9.36 -7.10
N ALA A 129 4.32 8.51 -6.09
CA ALA A 129 5.35 8.10 -5.14
C ALA A 129 5.40 6.57 -5.01
N SER A 130 6.33 6.09 -4.18
CA SER A 130 6.40 4.69 -3.78
C SER A 130 6.33 4.56 -2.27
N PHE A 131 5.53 3.62 -1.78
CA PHE A 131 5.34 3.38 -0.36
C PHE A 131 5.88 1.99 -0.02
N MET A 132 6.94 1.94 0.79
CA MET A 132 7.47 0.68 1.33
C MET A 132 6.76 0.42 2.65
N VAL A 133 5.78 -0.47 2.63
CA VAL A 133 4.84 -0.64 3.74
C VAL A 133 5.19 -1.82 4.64
N LEU A 134 4.98 -1.66 5.94
CA LEU A 134 5.11 -2.73 6.92
C LEU A 134 3.85 -3.62 6.96
N ALA A 135 4.02 -4.91 7.22
CA ALA A 135 2.87 -5.85 7.24
C ALA A 135 1.74 -5.47 8.22
N PRO A 136 2.02 -5.05 9.47
CA PRO A 136 0.98 -4.64 10.41
C PRO A 136 0.24 -3.39 9.92
N SER A 137 0.96 -2.41 9.38
CA SER A 137 0.41 -1.19 8.80
C SER A 137 -0.49 -1.49 7.60
N ALA A 138 -0.02 -2.34 6.67
CA ALA A 138 -0.78 -2.79 5.51
C ALA A 138 -2.06 -3.54 5.90
N SER A 139 -2.01 -4.35 6.96
CA SER A 139 -3.17 -5.09 7.46
C SER A 139 -4.17 -4.18 8.18
N THR A 140 -3.69 -3.12 8.81
CA THR A 140 -4.52 -2.14 9.55
C THR A 140 -5.21 -1.16 8.60
N HIS A 141 -4.55 -0.79 7.51
CA HIS A 141 -5.02 0.21 6.54
C HIS A 141 -5.10 -0.32 5.09
N PRO A 142 -5.83 -1.43 4.83
CA PRO A 142 -5.94 -1.98 3.48
C PRO A 142 -6.56 -0.99 2.48
N GLU A 143 -7.44 -0.10 2.94
CA GLU A 143 -8.05 0.97 2.14
C GLU A 143 -7.01 1.96 1.58
N LEU A 144 -5.95 2.25 2.32
CA LEU A 144 -4.89 3.14 1.86
C LEU A 144 -4.01 2.46 0.80
N LEU A 145 -3.77 1.16 0.92
CA LEU A 145 -3.07 0.39 -0.13
C LEU A 145 -3.89 0.33 -1.42
N HIS A 146 -5.20 0.13 -1.32
CA HIS A 146 -6.10 0.22 -2.49
C HIS A 146 -6.03 1.58 -3.15
N ARG A 147 -6.08 2.65 -2.34
CA ARG A 147 -5.96 4.02 -2.83
C ARG A 147 -4.61 4.26 -3.52
N MET A 148 -3.50 3.84 -2.92
CA MET A 148 -2.17 3.94 -3.51
C MET A 148 -2.13 3.33 -4.91
N LYS A 149 -2.67 2.12 -5.06
CA LYS A 149 -2.75 1.43 -6.36
C LYS A 149 -3.65 2.15 -7.37
N ALA A 150 -4.82 2.60 -6.93
CA ALA A 150 -5.76 3.33 -7.78
C ALA A 150 -5.22 4.69 -8.26
N GLU A 151 -4.37 5.33 -7.46
CA GLU A 151 -3.74 6.63 -7.76
C GLU A 151 -2.36 6.47 -8.46
N GLY A 152 -1.97 5.25 -8.83
CA GLY A 152 -0.79 4.98 -9.65
C GLY A 152 0.54 4.97 -8.89
N HIS A 153 0.50 4.85 -7.58
CA HIS A 153 1.69 4.72 -6.74
C HIS A 153 2.22 3.28 -6.73
N THR A 154 3.51 3.13 -6.46
CA THR A 154 4.10 1.81 -6.21
C THR A 154 3.88 1.44 -4.75
N VAL A 155 3.38 0.23 -4.48
CA VAL A 155 3.34 -0.36 -3.13
C VAL A 155 4.42 -1.45 -3.07
N GLY A 156 5.41 -1.23 -2.21
CA GLY A 156 6.53 -2.15 -1.98
C GLY A 156 6.53 -2.70 -0.56
N ASN A 157 7.31 -3.75 -0.36
CA ASN A 157 7.39 -4.51 0.89
C ASN A 157 8.50 -3.96 1.81
N HIS A 158 8.16 -3.55 3.02
CA HIS A 158 9.14 -3.15 4.04
C HIS A 158 9.29 -4.15 5.19
N THR A 159 8.99 -5.43 4.92
CA THR A 159 9.05 -6.56 5.86
C THR A 159 7.88 -6.63 6.85
N ALA A 160 7.88 -7.66 7.69
CA ALA A 160 6.83 -7.88 8.66
C ALA A 160 7.05 -7.08 9.94
N THR A 161 8.28 -7.01 10.42
CA THR A 161 8.56 -6.45 11.76
C THR A 161 9.70 -5.44 11.80
N HIS A 162 10.16 -4.96 10.63
CA HIS A 162 11.22 -3.95 10.51
C HIS A 162 12.57 -4.40 11.13
N ARG A 163 12.87 -5.70 11.09
CA ARG A 163 14.12 -6.24 11.63
C ARG A 163 15.28 -6.02 10.68
N GLU A 164 16.48 -5.87 11.23
CA GLU A 164 17.72 -5.77 10.47
C GLU A 164 18.07 -7.13 9.82
N LEU A 165 17.68 -7.31 8.55
CA LEU A 165 17.63 -8.62 7.90
C LEU A 165 18.99 -9.31 7.78
N ASN A 166 20.07 -8.56 7.55
CA ASN A 166 21.42 -9.12 7.41
C ASN A 166 21.98 -9.75 8.70
N LYS A 167 21.31 -9.59 9.85
CA LYS A 167 21.62 -10.21 11.13
C LYS A 167 20.79 -11.46 11.44
N LEU A 168 19.85 -11.80 10.56
CA LEU A 168 18.92 -12.91 10.78
C LEU A 168 19.39 -14.21 10.11
N SER A 169 18.80 -15.33 10.54
CA SER A 169 18.97 -16.60 9.85
C SER A 169 18.29 -16.56 8.47
N PRO A 170 18.72 -17.38 7.48
CA PRO A 170 18.07 -17.41 6.17
C PRO A 170 16.56 -17.66 6.20
N SER A 171 16.08 -18.53 7.10
CA SER A 171 14.64 -18.79 7.27
C SER A 171 13.89 -17.60 7.85
N ASP A 172 14.51 -16.86 8.77
CA ASP A 172 13.88 -15.67 9.34
C ASP A 172 13.82 -14.53 8.31
N VAL A 173 14.87 -14.37 7.48
CA VAL A 173 14.86 -13.41 6.37
C VAL A 173 13.72 -13.72 5.39
N ASP A 174 13.58 -14.98 4.95
CA ASP A 174 12.46 -15.36 4.07
C ASP A 174 11.10 -15.14 4.74
N GLY A 175 10.98 -15.48 6.03
CA GLY A 175 9.77 -15.27 6.82
C GLY A 175 9.34 -13.80 6.86
N GLU A 176 10.26 -12.88 7.14
CA GLU A 176 10.01 -11.43 7.15
C GLU A 176 9.52 -10.92 5.79
N ILE A 177 10.21 -11.30 4.72
CA ILE A 177 9.89 -10.86 3.36
C ILE A 177 8.54 -11.42 2.92
N LYS A 178 8.33 -12.72 3.11
CA LYS A 178 7.12 -13.42 2.68
C LYS A 178 5.87 -12.95 3.43
N ALA A 179 5.97 -12.71 4.73
CA ALA A 179 4.86 -12.21 5.53
C ALA A 179 4.47 -10.77 5.12
N GLY A 180 5.45 -9.90 4.87
CA GLY A 180 5.18 -8.56 4.31
C GLY A 180 4.51 -8.61 2.94
N ALA A 181 5.01 -9.46 2.04
CA ALA A 181 4.42 -9.66 0.72
C ALA A 181 2.96 -10.18 0.81
N ALA A 182 2.69 -11.09 1.74
CA ALA A 182 1.36 -11.65 1.95
C ALA A 182 0.36 -10.61 2.43
N ALA A 183 0.75 -9.72 3.35
CA ALA A 183 -0.11 -8.62 3.81
C ALA A 183 -0.46 -7.65 2.66
N ILE A 184 0.53 -7.28 1.84
CA ILE A 184 0.31 -6.42 0.67
C ILE A 184 -0.60 -7.10 -0.35
N LYS A 185 -0.40 -8.39 -0.62
CA LYS A 185 -1.27 -9.14 -1.53
C LYS A 185 -2.70 -9.26 -1.01
N ALA A 186 -2.88 -9.45 0.30
CA ALA A 186 -4.21 -9.52 0.90
C ALA A 186 -4.99 -8.21 0.71
N ALA A 187 -4.32 -7.06 0.82
CA ALA A 187 -4.93 -5.77 0.57
C ALA A 187 -5.08 -5.47 -0.94
N THR A 188 -4.04 -5.65 -1.75
CA THR A 188 -4.02 -5.14 -3.15
C THR A 188 -4.46 -6.17 -4.20
N GLY A 189 -4.50 -7.45 -3.86
CA GLY A 189 -4.67 -8.56 -4.80
C GLY A 189 -3.39 -8.93 -5.58
N GLU A 190 -2.32 -8.15 -5.47
CA GLU A 190 -1.08 -8.30 -6.23
C GLU A 190 0.13 -8.56 -5.31
N ASN A 191 1.08 -9.36 -5.78
CA ASN A 191 2.37 -9.45 -5.09
C ASN A 191 3.20 -8.19 -5.37
N PRO A 192 3.83 -7.59 -4.35
CA PRO A 192 4.75 -6.47 -4.58
C PRO A 192 5.99 -6.94 -5.34
N ARG A 193 6.45 -6.12 -6.28
CA ARG A 193 7.67 -6.33 -7.09
C ARG A 193 8.92 -5.76 -6.44
N TRP A 194 8.72 -4.90 -5.43
CA TRP A 194 9.75 -4.19 -4.71
C TRP A 194 9.72 -4.58 -3.24
N MET A 195 10.90 -4.67 -2.66
CA MET A 195 11.10 -4.65 -1.22
C MET A 195 12.20 -3.66 -0.87
N ARG A 196 12.15 -3.09 0.33
CA ARG A 196 13.28 -2.35 0.89
C ARG A 196 13.68 -3.02 2.20
N PRO A 197 14.93 -3.46 2.35
CA PRO A 197 15.39 -3.98 3.63
C PRO A 197 15.45 -2.84 4.65
N PRO A 198 14.87 -3.01 5.86
CA PRO A 198 15.01 -2.07 6.96
C PRO A 198 16.47 -1.65 7.16
N TYR A 199 16.68 -0.36 7.42
CA TYR A 199 18.01 0.25 7.59
C TYR A 199 18.94 0.15 6.37
N GLY A 200 18.44 -0.31 5.21
CA GLY A 200 19.28 -0.66 4.06
C GLY A 200 20.14 -1.90 4.30
N ALA A 201 19.86 -2.67 5.36
CA ALA A 201 20.70 -3.75 5.83
C ALA A 201 20.50 -5.03 5.00
N THR A 202 21.33 -5.21 3.98
CA THR A 202 21.25 -6.33 3.04
C THR A 202 22.57 -7.08 2.86
N ASN A 203 22.50 -8.34 2.44
CA ASN A 203 23.62 -9.21 2.10
C ASN A 203 23.16 -10.31 1.12
N GLY A 204 24.02 -11.27 0.79
CA GLY A 204 23.68 -12.36 -0.14
C GLY A 204 22.48 -13.21 0.29
N THR A 205 22.23 -13.37 1.59
CA THR A 205 21.04 -14.07 2.12
C THR A 205 19.77 -13.28 1.81
N VAL A 206 19.79 -11.96 2.04
CA VAL A 206 18.65 -11.07 1.76
C VAL A 206 18.38 -11.00 0.26
N GLU A 207 19.42 -10.90 -0.57
CA GLU A 207 19.29 -10.97 -2.03
C GLU A 207 18.64 -12.27 -2.51
N ALA A 208 19.09 -13.41 -2.00
CA ALA A 208 18.54 -14.71 -2.37
C ALA A 208 17.06 -14.83 -1.97
N ALA A 209 16.69 -14.36 -0.78
CA ALA A 209 15.31 -14.38 -0.30
C ALA A 209 14.41 -13.41 -1.09
N ALA A 210 14.88 -12.19 -1.37
CA ALA A 210 14.17 -11.24 -2.22
C ALA A 210 13.94 -11.82 -3.63
N LYS A 211 14.96 -12.45 -4.22
CA LYS A 211 14.85 -13.16 -5.50
C LYS A 211 13.82 -14.28 -5.46
N ALA A 212 13.84 -15.11 -4.43
CA ALA A 212 12.89 -16.23 -4.26
C ALA A 212 11.44 -15.74 -4.14
N ASN A 213 11.23 -14.56 -3.56
CA ASN A 213 9.92 -13.92 -3.44
C ASN A 213 9.55 -13.00 -4.62
N GLY A 214 10.36 -12.99 -5.69
CA GLY A 214 10.08 -12.21 -6.91
C GLY A 214 10.23 -10.69 -6.74
N GLN A 215 11.01 -10.24 -5.75
CA GLN A 215 11.16 -8.84 -5.37
C GLN A 215 12.55 -8.31 -5.68
N ALA A 216 12.64 -7.12 -6.26
CA ALA A 216 13.87 -6.33 -6.31
C ALA A 216 14.04 -5.51 -5.02
N GLN A 217 15.28 -5.17 -4.68
CA GLN A 217 15.58 -4.34 -3.52
C GLN A 217 15.72 -2.87 -3.93
N ALA A 218 14.82 -2.01 -3.46
CA ALA A 218 14.95 -0.58 -3.63
C ALA A 218 15.65 0.01 -2.40
N LEU A 219 16.89 0.43 -2.57
CA LEU A 219 17.61 1.24 -1.60
C LEU A 219 17.39 2.72 -1.94
N TRP A 220 18.38 3.58 -1.72
CA TRP A 220 18.28 5.00 -2.03
C TRP A 220 19.65 5.60 -2.35
N SER A 221 19.64 6.69 -3.10
CA SER A 221 20.81 7.53 -3.38
C SER A 221 20.78 8.84 -2.59
N VAL A 222 19.60 9.24 -2.11
CA VAL A 222 19.38 10.46 -1.33
C VAL A 222 18.64 10.08 -0.05
N ASP A 223 19.26 10.34 1.09
CA ASP A 223 18.63 10.22 2.40
C ASP A 223 18.29 11.63 2.89
N THR A 224 17.02 11.88 3.19
CA THR A 224 16.59 13.18 3.73
C THR A 224 16.88 13.32 5.21
N VAL A 225 17.21 12.20 5.89
CA VAL A 225 17.45 12.12 7.33
C VAL A 225 16.25 12.66 8.14
N ASP A 226 15.05 12.61 7.54
CA ASP A 226 13.81 13.11 8.10
C ASP A 226 13.43 12.44 9.43
N TRP A 227 13.80 11.16 9.55
CA TRP A 227 13.72 10.31 10.75
C TRP A 227 14.48 10.90 11.96
N LYS A 228 15.47 11.77 11.72
CA LYS A 228 16.30 12.40 12.76
C LYS A 228 15.96 13.86 12.99
N ASP A 229 15.88 14.64 11.91
CA ASP A 229 15.86 16.10 11.99
C ASP A 229 14.49 16.69 12.33
N ARG A 230 13.39 16.00 11.97
CA ARG A 230 12.00 16.41 12.27
C ARG A 230 11.72 17.87 11.88
N ASN A 231 12.19 18.30 10.71
CA ASN A 231 12.00 19.66 10.19
C ASN A 231 11.65 19.61 8.69
N SER A 232 10.48 20.15 8.31
CA SER A 232 9.99 20.10 6.92
C SER A 232 10.90 20.83 5.92
N GLU A 233 11.52 21.93 6.32
CA GLU A 233 12.41 22.71 5.43
C GLU A 233 13.68 21.91 5.13
N HIS A 234 14.28 21.28 6.15
CA HIS A 234 15.44 20.41 5.98
C HIS A 234 15.11 19.20 5.08
N VAL A 235 13.95 18.56 5.27
CA VAL A 235 13.50 17.45 4.42
C VAL A 235 13.40 17.89 2.96
N CYS A 236 12.79 19.05 2.71
CA CYS A 236 12.68 19.60 1.37
C CYS A 236 14.06 19.90 0.76
N GLU A 237 14.91 20.61 1.50
CA GLU A 237 16.25 20.98 1.03
C GLU A 237 17.10 19.74 0.73
N ALA A 238 17.13 18.75 1.63
CA ALA A 238 17.89 17.52 1.43
C ALA A 238 17.40 16.73 0.21
N ALA A 239 16.08 16.58 0.05
CA ALA A 239 15.50 15.90 -1.09
C ALA A 239 15.84 16.60 -2.42
N VAL A 240 15.62 17.91 -2.50
CA VAL A 240 15.76 18.69 -3.75
C VAL A 240 17.22 18.89 -4.12
N SER A 241 18.09 19.21 -3.15
CA SER A 241 19.52 19.44 -3.41
C SER A 241 20.24 18.15 -3.78
N GLY A 242 19.94 17.04 -3.09
CA GLY A 242 20.58 15.73 -3.31
C GLY A 242 20.11 15.02 -4.57
N ALA A 243 18.91 15.29 -5.06
CA ALA A 243 18.35 14.57 -6.20
C ALA A 243 19.01 14.94 -7.54
N GLN A 244 19.24 13.91 -8.36
CA GLN A 244 19.64 14.00 -9.76
C GLN A 244 18.79 13.02 -10.58
N PRO A 245 18.77 13.10 -11.93
CA PRO A 245 18.03 12.12 -12.73
C PRO A 245 18.41 10.68 -12.38
N GLY A 246 17.42 9.82 -12.14
CA GLY A 246 17.62 8.44 -11.70
C GLY A 246 17.61 8.24 -10.19
N SER A 247 17.70 9.30 -9.37
CA SER A 247 17.75 9.19 -7.91
C SER A 247 16.52 8.48 -7.33
N ILE A 248 16.76 7.76 -6.25
CA ILE A 248 15.72 7.24 -5.34
C ILE A 248 15.89 7.97 -4.01
N VAL A 249 14.86 8.69 -3.58
CA VAL A 249 14.85 9.55 -2.38
C VAL A 249 14.13 8.84 -1.24
N LEU A 250 14.81 8.65 -0.10
CA LEU A 250 14.27 8.06 1.12
C LEU A 250 13.64 9.13 2.03
N MET A 251 12.39 8.87 2.44
CA MET A 251 11.60 9.62 3.41
C MET A 251 10.70 8.63 4.18
N HIS A 252 9.96 9.11 5.18
CA HIS A 252 9.04 8.31 5.99
C HIS A 252 7.70 9.06 6.18
N ASP A 253 6.59 8.46 5.75
CA ASP A 253 5.26 9.10 5.80
C ASP A 253 4.59 9.02 7.19
N ILE A 254 5.29 8.45 8.16
CA ILE A 254 4.89 8.40 9.57
C ILE A 254 5.24 9.67 10.36
N HIS A 255 5.74 10.72 9.69
CA HIS A 255 6.16 11.97 10.32
C HIS A 255 5.47 13.18 9.72
N ALA A 256 4.85 14.01 10.58
CA ALA A 256 4.14 15.22 10.16
C ALA A 256 5.05 16.20 9.41
N THR A 257 6.33 16.25 9.80
CA THR A 257 7.33 17.12 9.14
C THR A 257 7.59 16.67 7.71
N THR A 258 7.67 15.36 7.47
CA THR A 258 7.88 14.79 6.14
C THR A 258 6.65 14.98 5.26
N VAL A 259 5.45 14.70 5.79
CA VAL A 259 4.19 14.95 5.06
C VAL A 259 4.01 16.43 4.75
N GLY A 260 4.35 17.32 5.69
CA GLY A 260 4.34 18.77 5.47
C GLY A 260 5.38 19.27 4.45
N ALA A 261 6.45 18.52 4.21
CA ALA A 261 7.47 18.86 3.21
C ALA A 261 7.10 18.45 1.79
N ALA A 262 6.11 17.56 1.61
CA ALA A 262 5.82 16.93 0.31
C ALA A 262 5.53 17.95 -0.81
N ASP A 263 4.79 19.02 -0.51
CA ASP A 263 4.49 20.09 -1.46
C ASP A 263 5.78 20.75 -1.99
N CYS A 264 6.67 21.14 -1.07
CA CYS A 264 7.97 21.74 -1.37
C CYS A 264 8.90 20.78 -2.12
N VAL A 265 8.93 19.50 -1.74
CA VAL A 265 9.74 18.48 -2.42
C VAL A 265 9.32 18.35 -3.89
N ILE A 266 8.02 18.21 -4.15
CA ILE A 266 7.48 18.03 -5.50
C ILE A 266 7.77 19.26 -6.36
N ASP A 267 7.46 20.45 -5.87
CA ASP A 267 7.67 21.70 -6.61
C ASP A 267 9.15 22.00 -6.81
N GLY A 268 9.98 21.75 -5.81
CA GLY A 268 11.42 21.96 -5.85
C GLY A 268 12.13 21.02 -6.85
N LEU A 269 11.75 19.74 -6.90
CA LEU A 269 12.26 18.80 -7.90
C LEU A 269 11.90 19.26 -9.31
N ARG A 270 10.65 19.65 -9.54
CA ARG A 270 10.19 20.17 -10.84
C ARG A 270 10.88 21.46 -11.24
N ALA A 271 11.13 22.36 -10.29
CA ALA A 271 11.91 23.58 -10.52
C ALA A 271 13.36 23.28 -10.94
N LYS A 272 13.93 22.15 -10.49
CA LYS A 272 15.24 21.62 -10.93
C LYS A 272 15.19 20.89 -12.29
N GLY A 273 14.02 20.80 -12.91
CA GLY A 273 13.80 20.06 -14.15
C GLY A 273 13.68 18.55 -13.95
N LEU A 274 13.45 18.08 -12.72
CA LEU A 274 13.28 16.67 -12.38
C LEU A 274 11.80 16.34 -12.20
N GLU A 275 11.36 15.18 -12.70
CA GLU A 275 9.97 14.74 -12.53
C GLU A 275 9.86 13.71 -11.39
N PRO A 276 9.11 14.00 -10.30
CA PRO A 276 8.86 13.04 -9.24
C PRO A 276 7.92 11.94 -9.71
N VAL A 277 8.36 10.69 -9.60
CA VAL A 277 7.61 9.51 -10.05
C VAL A 277 7.67 8.36 -9.03
N SER A 278 6.89 7.31 -9.27
CA SER A 278 6.99 6.05 -8.54
C SER A 278 8.17 5.18 -9.04
N LEU A 279 8.55 4.17 -8.25
CA LEU A 279 9.61 3.21 -8.60
C LEU A 279 9.26 2.39 -9.84
N ASP A 280 8.00 1.97 -9.99
CA ASP A 280 7.55 1.27 -11.20
C ASP A 280 7.63 2.15 -12.45
N ARG A 281 7.53 3.48 -12.29
CA ARG A 281 7.71 4.41 -13.40
C ARG A 281 9.18 4.67 -13.69
N LEU A 282 10.02 4.80 -12.66
CA LEU A 282 11.46 5.01 -12.80
C LEU A 282 12.16 3.78 -13.40
N ILE A 283 11.85 2.60 -12.89
CA ILE A 283 12.40 1.30 -13.31
C ILE A 283 11.21 0.37 -13.62
N PRO A 284 10.74 0.32 -14.88
CA PRO A 284 9.55 -0.48 -15.24
C PRO A 284 9.72 -1.99 -15.11
N ASN A 285 10.96 -2.48 -15.23
CA ASN A 285 11.29 -3.91 -15.25
C ASN A 285 12.38 -4.27 -14.21
N PRO A 286 12.12 -4.09 -12.90
CA PRO A 286 13.02 -4.54 -11.86
C PRO A 286 13.34 -6.03 -11.97
N GLN A 287 14.61 -6.36 -11.79
CA GLN A 287 15.09 -7.73 -11.66
C GLN A 287 15.04 -8.19 -10.21
N ALA A 288 14.36 -9.31 -9.93
CA ALA A 288 14.26 -9.87 -8.59
C ALA A 288 15.65 -10.21 -8.00
N GLY A 289 15.85 -9.90 -6.72
CA GLY A 289 17.12 -10.01 -6.00
C GLY A 289 18.06 -8.81 -6.16
N ARG A 290 18.01 -8.12 -7.31
CA ARG A 290 18.91 -7.00 -7.60
C ARG A 290 18.62 -5.79 -6.71
N GLN A 291 19.69 -5.11 -6.31
CA GLN A 291 19.66 -3.86 -5.55
C GLN A 291 19.70 -2.65 -6.49
N TYR A 292 18.92 -1.63 -6.15
CA TYR A 292 18.85 -0.35 -6.86
C TYR A 292 18.98 0.79 -5.86
N LEU A 293 20.07 1.56 -5.96
CA LEU A 293 20.22 2.84 -5.26
C LEU A 293 19.74 4.02 -6.13
N THR A 294 19.79 3.80 -7.46
CA THR A 294 19.38 4.68 -8.55
C THR A 294 18.81 3.80 -9.67
N ARG A 295 18.18 4.42 -10.68
CA ARG A 295 17.91 3.77 -11.98
C ARG A 295 19.17 3.24 -12.66
#